data_AF-A0A496A1M0-F1
#
_entry.id   AF-A0A496A1M0-F1
#
_cell.length_a   1.000
_cell.length_b   1.000
_cell.length_c   1.000
_cell.angle_alpha   90.00
_cell.angle_beta   90.00
_cell.angle_gamma   90.00
#
_symmetry.space_group_name_H-M   'P 1'
#
loop_
_entity.id
_entity.type
_entity.pdbx_description
1 polymer ?
#
loop_
_entity_poly.entity_id
_entity_poly.type
_entity_poly.pdbx_seq_one_letter_code
_entity_poly.pdbx_strand_id
1 'polypeptide(L)'
;MNSPKTIAPRSESRKLLSLPTRQAEQLFQSYEKQQQLEILSATRNPKSREKLYYLVPDCTELIQESPTEDVLQVLDTMLGTGLASALLPCLSNEQFEELLDIAVWRDGKLDEESLDLWLFELSECERDDLGRLLRELDIRLLAALLHGRVTLQDLHSSMLLEVGYLDPSSPAIDYADERSRAICNAIWEADDEIFRTFIRELFAIDTEGDVEAELAAAFDAVQADRAARVAARDKEAGIDVTEADLIERVDLESLMLDDDEDDNGTDK
;
A
#
# COMPACT_ATOMS: atom_id res chain seq x y z
N MET A 1 31.44 8.56 -26.03
CA MET A 1 29.99 8.25 -25.95
C MET A 1 29.84 6.78 -26.26
N ASN A 2 29.78 5.94 -25.23
CA ASN A 2 29.56 4.50 -25.41
C ASN A 2 28.07 4.29 -25.62
N SER A 3 27.70 3.59 -26.69
CA SER A 3 26.34 3.11 -26.89
C SER A 3 25.89 2.34 -25.65
N PRO A 4 24.64 2.51 -25.16
CA PRO A 4 24.14 1.72 -24.06
C PRO A 4 24.22 0.25 -24.48
N LYS A 5 24.91 -0.57 -23.67
CA LYS A 5 24.88 -2.02 -23.86
C LYS A 5 23.42 -2.45 -23.84
N THR A 6 22.92 -2.93 -24.97
CA THR A 6 21.58 -3.52 -25.04
C THR A 6 21.58 -4.75 -24.15
N ILE A 7 20.94 -4.64 -22.98
CA ILE A 7 20.74 -5.78 -22.09
C ILE A 7 19.52 -6.57 -22.55
N ALA A 8 19.44 -7.84 -22.18
CA ALA A 8 18.25 -8.65 -22.35
C ALA A 8 17.62 -8.85 -20.96
N PRO A 9 16.67 -8.00 -20.53
CA PRO A 9 16.28 -7.87 -19.12
C PRO A 9 15.85 -9.19 -18.46
N ARG A 10 15.06 -10.01 -19.17
CA ARG A 10 14.65 -11.34 -18.67
C ARG A 10 15.81 -12.32 -18.48
N SER A 11 16.83 -12.24 -19.33
CA SER A 11 18.02 -13.09 -19.22
C SER A 11 18.89 -12.62 -18.06
N GLU A 12 19.04 -11.31 -17.88
CA GLU A 12 19.80 -10.73 -16.78
C GLU A 12 19.14 -11.00 -15.43
N SER A 13 17.81 -10.89 -15.32
CA SER A 13 17.05 -11.28 -14.12
C SER A 13 17.37 -12.72 -13.70
N ARG A 14 17.25 -13.69 -14.61
CA ARG A 14 17.55 -15.11 -14.32
C ARG A 14 19.01 -15.31 -13.91
N LYS A 15 19.93 -14.60 -14.55
CA LYS A 15 21.35 -14.67 -14.24
C LYS A 15 21.61 -14.15 -12.82
N LEU A 16 21.11 -12.96 -12.48
CA LEU A 16 21.24 -12.35 -11.16
C LEU A 16 20.70 -13.29 -10.06
N LEU A 17 19.51 -13.85 -10.26
CA LEU A 17 18.87 -14.77 -9.31
C LEU A 17 19.59 -16.11 -9.17
N SER A 18 20.49 -16.46 -10.09
CA SER A 18 21.30 -17.68 -10.03
C SER A 18 22.69 -17.49 -9.43
N LEU A 19 23.15 -16.24 -9.29
CA LEU A 19 24.46 -15.91 -8.75
C LEU A 19 24.46 -15.94 -7.22
N PRO A 20 25.61 -16.20 -6.56
CA PRO A 20 25.77 -15.93 -5.14
C PRO A 20 25.47 -14.46 -4.82
N THR A 21 24.83 -14.17 -3.69
CA THR A 21 24.32 -12.83 -3.32
C THR A 21 25.31 -11.70 -3.59
N ARG A 22 26.54 -11.81 -3.09
CA ARG A 22 27.57 -10.78 -3.28
C ARG A 22 27.94 -10.52 -4.75
N GLN A 23 27.89 -11.55 -5.59
CA GLN A 23 28.15 -11.41 -7.03
C GLN A 23 26.93 -10.82 -7.75
N ALA A 24 25.72 -11.18 -7.32
CA ALA A 24 24.48 -10.61 -7.83
C ALA A 24 24.40 -9.11 -7.50
N GLU A 25 24.70 -8.70 -6.26
CA GLU A 25 24.79 -7.29 -5.82
C GLU A 25 25.77 -6.50 -6.68
N GLN A 26 27.02 -6.98 -6.80
CA GLN A 26 28.05 -6.33 -7.60
C GLN A 26 27.67 -6.19 -9.07
N LEU A 27 27.03 -7.21 -9.64
CA LEU A 27 26.59 -7.17 -11.03
C LEU A 27 25.39 -6.22 -11.19
N PHE A 28 24.40 -6.30 -10.31
CA PHE A 28 23.19 -5.49 -10.41
C PHE A 28 23.50 -4.00 -10.25
N GLN A 29 24.32 -3.65 -9.26
CA GLN A 29 24.77 -2.28 -9.01
C GLN A 29 25.72 -1.74 -10.10
N SER A 30 26.23 -2.60 -11.00
CA SER A 30 27.02 -2.16 -12.16
C SER A 30 26.16 -1.72 -13.35
N TYR A 31 24.87 -2.05 -13.35
CA TYR A 31 23.92 -1.56 -14.34
C TYR A 31 23.51 -0.12 -14.03
N GLU A 32 23.16 0.64 -15.08
CA GLU A 32 22.54 1.95 -14.91
C GLU A 32 21.12 1.78 -14.33
N LYS A 33 20.61 2.78 -13.61
CA LYS A 33 19.28 2.71 -12.98
C LYS A 33 18.16 2.30 -13.94
N GLN A 34 18.15 2.86 -15.15
CA GLN A 34 17.18 2.51 -16.18
C GLN A 34 17.23 1.00 -16.53
N GLN A 35 18.43 0.44 -16.61
CA GLN A 35 18.62 -0.98 -16.86
C GLN A 35 18.17 -1.85 -15.68
N GLN A 36 18.37 -1.37 -14.45
CA GLN A 36 17.87 -2.03 -13.24
C GLN A 36 16.33 -2.08 -13.24
N LEU A 37 15.68 -0.96 -13.54
CA LEU A 37 14.22 -0.88 -13.67
C LEU A 37 13.67 -1.78 -14.78
N GLU A 38 14.33 -1.82 -15.94
CA GLU A 38 13.97 -2.75 -17.03
C GLU A 38 14.06 -4.22 -16.59
N ILE A 39 15.08 -4.58 -15.80
CA ILE A 39 15.25 -5.93 -15.24
C ILE A 39 14.16 -6.24 -14.22
N LEU A 40 13.83 -5.30 -13.33
CA LEU A 40 12.77 -5.44 -12.31
C LEU A 40 11.40 -5.66 -12.97
N SER A 41 11.03 -4.78 -13.92
CA SER A 41 9.76 -4.88 -14.66
C SER A 41 9.68 -6.17 -15.50
N ALA A 42 10.80 -6.62 -16.07
CA ALA A 42 10.85 -7.88 -16.81
C ALA A 42 10.75 -9.13 -15.92
N THR A 43 10.89 -9.00 -14.59
CA THR A 43 10.85 -10.10 -13.61
C THR A 43 9.41 -10.33 -13.17
N ARG A 44 8.76 -11.34 -13.76
CA ARG A 44 7.32 -11.63 -13.54
C ARG A 44 6.96 -12.19 -12.17
N ASN A 45 7.89 -12.85 -11.48
CA ASN A 45 7.61 -13.49 -10.20
C ASN A 45 7.86 -12.46 -9.09
N PRO A 46 6.85 -12.09 -8.27
CA PRO A 46 7.02 -11.02 -7.27
C PRO A 46 8.09 -11.33 -6.23
N LYS A 47 8.14 -12.56 -5.69
CA LYS A 47 9.22 -13.00 -4.77
C LYS A 47 10.62 -12.95 -5.39
N SER A 48 10.72 -13.03 -6.71
CA SER A 48 11.98 -12.87 -7.41
C SER A 48 12.32 -11.40 -7.58
N ARG A 49 11.32 -10.54 -7.83
CA ARG A 49 11.47 -9.08 -7.91
C ARG A 49 11.88 -8.50 -6.55
N GLU A 50 11.24 -8.93 -5.47
CA GLU A 50 11.62 -8.65 -4.07
C GLU A 50 13.12 -8.86 -3.84
N LYS A 51 13.64 -10.06 -4.19
CA LYS A 51 15.06 -10.39 -4.07
C LYS A 51 15.97 -9.45 -4.86
N LEU A 52 15.50 -8.92 -5.99
CA LEU A 52 16.26 -7.98 -6.79
C LEU A 52 16.30 -6.58 -6.15
N TYR A 53 15.22 -6.11 -5.50
CA TYR A 53 15.25 -4.87 -4.73
C TYR A 53 16.32 -4.93 -3.63
N TYR A 54 16.40 -6.04 -2.90
CA TYR A 54 17.41 -6.25 -1.85
C TYR A 54 18.85 -6.42 -2.35
N LEU A 55 19.12 -6.42 -3.66
CA LEU A 55 20.48 -6.37 -4.19
C LEU A 55 21.11 -4.97 -4.10
N VAL A 56 20.32 -3.96 -3.74
CA VAL A 56 20.77 -2.57 -3.55
C VAL A 56 20.61 -2.22 -2.06
N PRO A 57 21.63 -1.65 -1.39
CA PRO A 57 21.54 -1.29 0.02
C PRO A 57 20.45 -0.28 0.34
N ASP A 58 20.18 0.64 -0.58
CA ASP A 58 19.06 1.58 -0.55
C ASP A 58 18.29 1.44 -1.87
N CYS A 59 17.11 0.82 -1.79
CA CYS A 59 16.27 0.56 -2.95
C CYS A 59 15.16 1.59 -3.15
N THR A 60 15.17 2.70 -2.38
CA THR A 60 14.14 3.75 -2.41
C THR A 60 13.88 4.28 -3.81
N GLU A 61 14.92 4.74 -4.51
CA GLU A 61 14.75 5.25 -5.89
C GLU A 61 14.22 4.18 -6.86
N LEU A 62 14.60 2.91 -6.68
CA LEU A 62 14.12 1.83 -7.54
C LEU A 62 12.66 1.53 -7.30
N ILE A 63 12.19 1.57 -6.05
CA ILE A 63 10.80 1.35 -5.68
C ILE A 63 9.93 2.50 -6.20
N GLN A 64 10.34 3.75 -5.92
CA GLN A 64 9.60 4.94 -6.34
C GLN A 64 9.48 5.09 -7.85
N GLU A 65 10.48 4.62 -8.62
CA GLU A 65 10.43 4.64 -10.09
C GLU A 65 9.87 3.34 -10.71
N SER A 66 9.55 2.33 -9.88
CA SER A 66 8.87 1.12 -10.35
C SER A 66 7.37 1.37 -10.53
N PRO A 67 6.71 0.68 -11.48
CA PRO A 67 5.25 0.72 -11.57
C PRO A 67 4.58 0.30 -10.26
N THR A 68 3.56 1.04 -9.82
CA THR A 68 2.85 0.80 -8.56
C THR A 68 2.32 -0.63 -8.47
N GLU A 69 1.78 -1.19 -9.56
CA GLU A 69 1.26 -2.56 -9.57
C GLU A 69 2.36 -3.62 -9.39
N ASP A 70 3.56 -3.37 -9.90
CA ASP A 70 4.69 -4.27 -9.74
C ASP A 70 5.20 -4.27 -8.29
N VAL A 71 5.14 -3.12 -7.62
CA VAL A 71 5.47 -2.96 -6.20
C VAL A 71 4.39 -3.58 -5.32
N LEU A 72 3.11 -3.35 -5.63
CA LEU A 72 1.98 -3.94 -4.91
C LEU A 72 2.09 -5.46 -4.87
N GLN A 73 2.31 -6.08 -6.03
CA GLN A 73 2.47 -7.53 -6.14
C GLN A 73 3.60 -8.07 -5.26
N VAL A 74 4.66 -7.28 -5.04
CA VAL A 74 5.76 -7.67 -4.15
C VAL A 74 5.29 -7.57 -2.69
N LEU A 75 4.73 -6.43 -2.29
CA LEU A 75 4.24 -6.19 -0.93
C LEU A 75 3.18 -7.23 -0.53
N ASP A 76 2.24 -7.56 -1.42
CA ASP A 76 1.20 -8.57 -1.21
C ASP A 76 1.77 -9.96 -0.85
N THR A 77 2.98 -10.29 -1.30
CA THR A 77 3.60 -11.58 -0.92
C THR A 77 4.12 -11.62 0.52
N MET A 78 4.16 -10.47 1.19
CA MET A 78 4.73 -10.28 2.52
C MET A 78 3.73 -9.70 3.54
N LEU A 79 2.58 -9.19 3.10
CA LEU A 79 1.55 -8.67 4.01
C LEU A 79 1.15 -9.69 5.09
N GLY A 80 1.07 -9.24 6.33
CA GLY A 80 0.76 -10.06 7.50
C GLY A 80 1.95 -10.78 8.12
N THR A 81 3.17 -10.56 7.62
CA THR A 81 4.40 -11.23 8.11
C THR A 81 5.34 -10.31 8.87
N GLY A 82 5.14 -8.99 8.78
CA GLY A 82 6.04 -7.96 9.30
C GLY A 82 7.24 -7.70 8.39
N LEU A 83 7.35 -8.39 7.24
CA LEU A 83 8.47 -8.22 6.31
C LEU A 83 8.24 -7.08 5.31
N ALA A 84 6.98 -6.72 5.03
CA ALA A 84 6.68 -5.62 4.12
C ALA A 84 7.12 -4.28 4.71
N SER A 85 7.19 -4.18 6.05
CA SER A 85 7.68 -3.01 6.79
C SER A 85 9.09 -2.55 6.38
N ALA A 86 9.90 -3.43 5.78
CA ALA A 86 11.22 -3.07 5.27
C ALA A 86 11.19 -2.33 3.91
N LEU A 87 10.11 -2.48 3.14
CA LEU A 87 9.94 -1.84 1.83
C LEU A 87 8.90 -0.72 1.83
N LEU A 88 7.93 -0.75 2.76
CA LEU A 88 6.91 0.29 2.89
C LEU A 88 7.52 1.71 3.00
N PRO A 89 8.59 1.96 3.79
CA PRO A 89 9.18 3.28 3.88
C PRO A 89 9.90 3.76 2.61
N CYS A 90 10.14 2.87 1.64
CA CYS A 90 10.75 3.23 0.36
C CYS A 90 9.74 3.78 -0.65
N LEU A 91 8.44 3.68 -0.37
CA LEU A 91 7.39 4.20 -1.24
C LEU A 91 7.43 5.74 -1.25
N SER A 92 7.09 6.34 -2.39
CA SER A 92 6.73 7.75 -2.41
C SER A 92 5.33 7.92 -1.83
N ASN A 93 4.95 9.12 -1.39
CA ASN A 93 3.59 9.35 -0.91
C ASN A 93 2.53 9.00 -1.98
N GLU A 94 2.73 9.46 -3.22
CA GLU A 94 1.81 9.18 -4.33
C GLU A 94 1.64 7.67 -4.57
N GLN A 95 2.75 6.91 -4.53
CA GLN A 95 2.72 5.47 -4.69
C GLN A 95 2.04 4.78 -3.49
N PHE A 96 2.29 5.25 -2.27
CA PHE A 96 1.66 4.71 -1.07
C PHE A 96 0.13 4.92 -1.08
N GLU A 97 -0.33 6.12 -1.40
CA GLU A 97 -1.76 6.44 -1.53
C GLU A 97 -2.41 5.58 -2.62
N GLU A 98 -1.76 5.44 -3.79
CA GLU A 98 -2.26 4.60 -4.87
C GLU A 98 -2.34 3.11 -4.45
N LEU A 99 -1.35 2.61 -3.72
CA LEU A 99 -1.37 1.23 -3.20
C LEU A 99 -2.53 1.00 -2.25
N LEU A 100 -2.81 1.93 -1.34
CA LEU A 100 -3.98 1.84 -0.46
C LEU A 100 -5.29 1.90 -1.27
N ASP A 101 -5.37 2.77 -2.27
CA ASP A 101 -6.52 2.91 -3.18
C ASP A 101 -6.83 1.62 -3.96
N ILE A 102 -5.82 0.81 -4.24
CA ILE A 102 -5.95 -0.49 -4.93
C ILE A 102 -6.20 -1.64 -3.94
N ALA A 103 -5.44 -1.70 -2.84
CA ALA A 103 -5.39 -2.87 -1.98
C ALA A 103 -6.48 -2.89 -0.91
N VAL A 104 -6.88 -1.73 -0.40
CA VAL A 104 -7.79 -1.60 0.74
C VAL A 104 -9.21 -1.29 0.30
N TRP A 105 -9.43 -0.85 -0.94
CA TRP A 105 -10.75 -0.57 -1.47
C TRP A 105 -11.21 -1.65 -2.45
N ARG A 106 -12.36 -2.29 -2.17
CA ARG A 106 -13.00 -3.27 -3.05
C ARG A 106 -14.46 -2.89 -3.29
N ASP A 107 -14.86 -2.75 -4.55
CA ASP A 107 -16.22 -2.39 -4.97
C ASP A 107 -16.76 -1.11 -4.29
N GLY A 108 -15.90 -0.10 -4.12
CA GLY A 108 -16.24 1.17 -3.47
C GLY A 108 -16.42 1.08 -1.95
N LYS A 109 -16.06 -0.05 -1.33
CA LYS A 109 -16.10 -0.26 0.12
C LYS A 109 -14.71 -0.55 0.65
N LEU A 110 -14.52 -0.22 1.93
CA LEU A 110 -13.30 -0.55 2.66
C LEU A 110 -13.25 -2.06 2.93
N ASP A 111 -12.17 -2.71 2.51
CA ASP A 111 -11.84 -4.09 2.85
C ASP A 111 -11.07 -4.11 4.17
N GLU A 112 -11.80 -4.31 5.27
CA GLU A 112 -11.27 -4.27 6.63
C GLU A 112 -10.16 -5.30 6.87
N GLU A 113 -10.20 -6.47 6.20
CA GLU A 113 -9.17 -7.50 6.33
C GLU A 113 -7.87 -7.04 5.68
N SER A 114 -7.95 -6.45 4.49
CA SER A 114 -6.80 -5.83 3.84
C SER A 114 -6.25 -4.69 4.69
N LEU A 115 -7.12 -3.80 5.19
CA LEU A 115 -6.69 -2.69 6.05
C LEU A 115 -5.91 -3.18 7.28
N ASP A 116 -6.40 -4.24 7.95
CA ASP A 116 -5.73 -4.82 9.11
C ASP A 116 -4.31 -5.30 8.81
N LEU A 117 -4.10 -5.92 7.64
CA LEU A 117 -2.77 -6.36 7.21
C LEU A 117 -1.84 -5.16 6.98
N TRP A 118 -2.32 -4.10 6.32
CA TRP A 118 -1.55 -2.89 6.08
C TRP A 118 -1.20 -2.15 7.38
N LEU A 119 -2.18 -1.99 8.28
CA LEU A 119 -1.95 -1.37 9.60
C LEU A 119 -0.95 -2.17 10.43
N PHE A 120 -1.01 -3.50 10.35
CA PHE A 120 -0.03 -4.35 11.00
C PHE A 120 1.39 -4.08 10.46
N GLU A 121 1.59 -4.11 9.15
CA GLU A 121 2.92 -3.88 8.56
C GLU A 121 3.45 -2.47 8.88
N LEU A 122 2.59 -1.44 8.85
CA LEU A 122 2.97 -0.09 9.26
C LEU A 122 3.41 -0.02 10.73
N SER A 123 2.73 -0.76 11.62
CA SER A 123 3.09 -0.79 13.05
C SER A 123 4.43 -1.49 13.32
N GLU A 124 4.87 -2.36 12.41
CA GLU A 124 6.14 -3.08 12.46
C GLU A 124 7.30 -2.32 11.79
N CYS A 125 7.04 -1.16 11.15
CA CYS A 125 8.09 -0.31 10.61
C CYS A 125 9.03 0.21 11.70
N GLU A 126 10.32 0.34 11.37
CA GLU A 126 11.27 1.06 12.22
C GLU A 126 10.78 2.50 12.43
N ARG A 127 10.86 3.00 13.66
CA ARG A 127 10.23 4.28 14.05
C ARG A 127 10.74 5.48 13.27
N ASP A 128 12.04 5.51 13.00
CA ASP A 128 12.66 6.59 12.21
C ASP A 128 12.12 6.62 10.77
N ASP A 129 11.89 5.44 10.19
CA ASP A 129 11.42 5.29 8.81
C ASP A 129 9.91 5.51 8.72
N LEU A 130 9.13 4.97 9.66
CA LEU A 130 7.71 5.28 9.81
C LEU A 130 7.49 6.78 9.98
N GLY A 131 8.30 7.45 10.81
CA GLY A 131 8.21 8.89 11.02
C GLY A 131 8.53 9.70 9.76
N ARG A 132 9.37 9.21 8.84
CA ARG A 132 9.58 9.85 7.53
C ARG A 132 8.38 9.66 6.63
N LEU A 133 7.89 8.42 6.51
CA LEU A 133 6.71 8.09 5.72
C LEU A 133 5.50 8.93 6.14
N LEU A 134 5.23 9.00 7.44
CA LEU A 134 4.09 9.73 8.01
C LEU A 134 4.16 11.25 7.80
N ARG A 135 5.35 11.84 7.62
CA ARG A 135 5.48 13.29 7.33
C ARG A 135 5.10 13.63 5.90
N GLU A 136 5.21 12.67 5.00
CA GLU A 136 4.86 12.85 3.60
C GLU A 136 3.40 12.48 3.32
N LEU A 137 2.85 11.57 4.12
CA LEU A 137 1.48 11.05 4.01
C LEU A 137 0.41 12.07 4.42
N ASP A 138 -0.73 12.07 3.70
CA ASP A 138 -1.91 12.82 4.16
C ASP A 138 -2.52 12.16 5.41
N ILE A 139 -2.21 12.73 6.57
CA ILE A 139 -2.65 12.22 7.87
C ILE A 139 -4.18 12.14 8.00
N ARG A 140 -4.92 12.89 7.19
CA ARG A 140 -6.39 12.84 7.14
C ARG A 140 -6.89 11.54 6.55
N LEU A 141 -6.20 11.00 5.55
CA LEU A 141 -6.51 9.69 4.99
C LEU A 141 -6.35 8.61 6.06
N LEU A 142 -5.25 8.65 6.82
CA LEU A 142 -5.02 7.70 7.91
C LEU A 142 -6.08 7.84 9.03
N ALA A 143 -6.47 9.08 9.36
CA ALA A 143 -7.57 9.35 10.29
C ALA A 143 -8.91 8.78 9.79
N ALA A 144 -9.24 8.98 8.52
CA ALA A 144 -10.46 8.42 7.92
C ALA A 144 -10.46 6.88 7.92
N LEU A 145 -9.32 6.24 7.62
CA LEU A 145 -9.18 4.78 7.64
C LEU A 145 -9.31 4.19 9.05
N LEU A 146 -8.86 4.92 10.09
CA LEU A 146 -8.95 4.50 11.49
C LEU A 146 -10.19 5.03 12.21
N HIS A 147 -11.09 5.71 11.49
CA HIS A 147 -12.35 6.20 12.04
C HIS A 147 -13.21 5.03 12.53
N GLY A 148 -13.90 5.22 13.65
CA GLY A 148 -14.69 4.18 14.32
C GLY A 148 -13.86 3.09 15.01
N ARG A 149 -12.56 2.98 14.72
CA ARG A 149 -11.62 2.07 15.40
C ARG A 149 -10.86 2.75 16.55
N VAL A 150 -10.70 4.07 16.47
CA VAL A 150 -10.13 4.92 17.53
C VAL A 150 -11.15 6.00 17.87
N THR A 151 -11.57 6.08 19.13
CA THR A 151 -12.57 7.08 19.57
C THR A 151 -12.09 7.84 20.80
N LEU A 152 -12.51 9.11 20.92
CA LEU A 152 -12.21 9.97 22.06
C LEU A 152 -13.44 10.07 22.97
N GLN A 153 -13.28 9.71 24.24
CA GLN A 153 -14.43 9.49 25.13
C GLN A 153 -15.15 10.76 25.64
N ASP A 154 -14.56 11.96 25.57
CA ASP A 154 -15.18 13.16 26.18
C ASP A 154 -14.71 14.51 25.62
N LEU A 155 -15.52 15.56 25.83
CA LEU A 155 -15.22 16.98 25.53
C LEU A 155 -13.92 17.48 26.18
N HIS A 156 -13.53 16.94 27.34
CA HIS A 156 -12.26 17.29 27.99
C HIS A 156 -11.02 16.80 27.22
N SER A 157 -11.19 15.85 26.30
CA SER A 157 -10.12 15.35 25.43
C SER A 157 -9.63 16.45 24.48
N SER A 158 -10.50 17.37 24.07
CA SER A 158 -10.13 18.56 23.29
C SER A 158 -9.12 19.44 24.04
N MET A 159 -9.31 19.64 25.34
CA MET A 159 -8.39 20.40 26.19
C MET A 159 -7.07 19.64 26.40
N LEU A 160 -7.11 18.31 26.54
CA LEU A 160 -5.89 17.49 26.64
C LEU A 160 -5.08 17.47 25.33
N LEU A 161 -5.77 17.54 24.18
CA LEU A 161 -5.19 17.68 22.85
C LEU A 161 -4.44 19.01 22.72
N GLU A 162 -5.10 20.11 23.10
CA GLU A 162 -4.53 21.46 23.01
C GLU A 162 -3.31 21.65 23.91
N VAL A 163 -3.33 21.05 25.10
CA VAL A 163 -2.22 21.14 26.06
C VAL A 163 -1.13 20.10 25.75
N GLY A 164 -1.39 19.14 24.86
CA GLY A 164 -0.37 18.19 24.40
C GLY A 164 -0.07 17.05 25.37
N TYR A 165 -1.04 16.68 26.20
CA TYR A 165 -0.92 15.61 27.21
C TYR A 165 -1.62 14.31 26.79
N LEU A 166 -1.94 14.17 25.50
CA LEU A 166 -2.50 12.94 24.95
C LEU A 166 -1.38 12.05 24.41
N ASP A 167 -1.26 10.88 25.01
CA ASP A 167 -0.48 9.76 24.51
C ASP A 167 -1.42 8.57 24.24
N PRO A 168 -0.97 7.54 23.50
CA PRO A 168 -1.79 6.37 23.19
C PRO A 168 -2.27 5.57 24.40
N SER A 169 -1.65 5.73 25.57
CA SER A 169 -2.04 5.05 26.82
C SER A 169 -3.07 5.84 27.63
N SER A 170 -3.41 7.05 27.18
CA SER A 170 -4.38 7.92 27.82
C SER A 170 -5.74 7.22 27.93
N PRO A 171 -6.39 7.27 29.10
CA PRO A 171 -7.72 6.69 29.28
C PRO A 171 -8.81 7.44 28.50
N ALA A 172 -8.47 8.58 27.88
CA ALA A 172 -9.38 9.35 27.04
C ALA A 172 -9.53 8.77 25.62
N ILE A 173 -8.64 7.84 25.22
CA ILE A 173 -8.70 7.16 23.91
C ILE A 173 -9.21 5.74 24.14
N ASP A 174 -10.26 5.37 23.41
CA ASP A 174 -10.75 4.01 23.32
C ASP A 174 -10.37 3.40 21.96
N TYR A 175 -9.96 2.13 21.99
CA TYR A 175 -9.54 1.39 20.82
C TYR A 175 -10.48 0.20 20.63
N ALA A 176 -11.04 0.07 19.43
CA ALA A 176 -11.90 -1.06 19.09
C ALA A 176 -11.15 -2.39 19.12
N ASP A 177 -9.85 -2.36 18.82
CA ASP A 177 -9.00 -3.53 18.68
C ASP A 177 -7.51 -3.21 18.98
N GLU A 178 -6.71 -4.27 19.16
CA GLU A 178 -5.28 -4.16 19.48
C GLU A 178 -4.43 -3.65 18.30
N ARG A 179 -4.89 -3.82 17.05
CA ARG A 179 -4.16 -3.31 15.86
C ARG A 179 -4.22 -1.79 15.81
N SER A 180 -5.41 -1.24 16.01
CA SER A 180 -5.67 0.20 16.08
C SER A 180 -4.86 0.85 17.21
N ARG A 181 -4.72 0.16 18.34
CA ARG A 181 -3.80 0.57 19.41
C ARG A 181 -2.33 0.49 19.01
N ALA A 182 -1.91 -0.60 18.37
CA ALA A 182 -0.52 -0.82 17.96
C ALA A 182 -0.04 0.24 16.97
N ILE A 183 -0.85 0.59 15.96
CA ILE A 183 -0.50 1.66 15.02
C ILE A 183 -0.46 3.02 15.71
N CYS A 184 -1.37 3.32 16.63
CA CYS A 184 -1.32 4.57 17.41
C CYS A 184 -0.06 4.68 18.27
N ASN A 185 0.35 3.58 18.91
CA ASN A 185 1.64 3.51 19.62
C ASN A 185 2.81 3.77 18.65
N ALA A 186 2.82 3.11 17.50
CA ALA A 186 3.89 3.26 16.51
C ALA A 186 3.99 4.70 15.97
N ILE A 187 2.86 5.35 15.66
CA ILE A 187 2.81 6.75 15.22
C ILE A 187 3.38 7.66 16.32
N TRP A 188 2.94 7.51 17.58
CA TRP A 188 3.42 8.33 18.68
C TRP A 188 4.91 8.15 18.99
N GLU A 189 5.40 6.90 18.93
CA GLU A 189 6.81 6.58 19.11
C GLU A 189 7.68 7.12 17.95
N ALA A 190 7.12 7.18 16.74
CA ALA A 190 7.80 7.72 15.57
C ALA A 190 7.85 9.26 15.57
N ASP A 191 6.72 9.91 15.90
CA ASP A 191 6.60 11.36 15.95
C ASP A 191 5.34 11.78 16.74
N ASP A 192 5.53 12.39 17.91
CA ASP A 192 4.42 12.79 18.79
C ASP A 192 3.61 13.97 18.24
N GLU A 193 4.19 14.82 17.39
CA GLU A 193 3.48 15.93 16.75
C GLU A 193 2.54 15.41 15.66
N ILE A 194 2.98 14.41 14.88
CA ILE A 194 2.12 13.73 13.90
C ILE A 194 0.98 13.01 14.62
N PHE A 195 1.25 12.30 15.71
CA PHE A 195 0.21 11.66 16.51
C PHE A 195 -0.87 12.65 16.96
N ARG A 196 -0.48 13.82 17.47
CA ARG A 196 -1.45 14.85 17.88
C ARG A 196 -2.28 15.37 16.71
N THR A 197 -1.65 15.51 15.54
CA THR A 197 -2.34 15.93 14.32
C THR A 197 -3.36 14.88 13.90
N PHE A 198 -2.96 13.60 13.89
CA PHE A 198 -3.84 12.46 13.63
C PHE A 198 -5.05 12.42 14.56
N ILE A 199 -4.84 12.52 15.88
CA ILE A 199 -5.94 12.50 16.85
C ILE A 199 -6.86 13.72 16.69
N ARG A 200 -6.33 14.88 16.27
CA ARG A 200 -7.15 16.07 15.97
C ARG A 200 -8.04 15.85 14.74
N GLU A 201 -7.50 15.26 13.68
CA GLU A 201 -8.27 14.96 12.47
C GLU A 201 -9.36 13.92 12.78
N LEU A 202 -9.05 12.88 13.57
CA LEU A 202 -10.07 11.93 14.09
C LEU A 202 -11.18 12.64 14.88
N PHE A 203 -10.81 13.55 15.78
CA PHE A 203 -11.80 14.29 16.58
C PHE A 203 -12.67 15.23 15.71
N ALA A 204 -12.09 15.86 14.69
CA ALA A 204 -12.82 16.72 13.77
C ALA A 204 -13.93 15.92 13.07
N ILE A 205 -13.61 14.71 12.60
CA ILE A 205 -14.57 13.79 11.99
C ILE A 205 -15.73 13.43 12.93
N ASP A 206 -15.48 13.29 14.24
CA ASP A 206 -16.50 12.92 15.23
C ASP A 206 -17.38 14.09 15.73
N THR A 207 -16.91 15.35 15.64
CA THR A 207 -17.53 16.50 16.34
C THR A 207 -18.40 17.38 15.45
N GLU A 208 -18.11 17.45 14.17
CA GLU A 208 -18.95 18.15 13.20
C GLU A 208 -20.21 17.30 12.93
N GLY A 209 -21.31 17.67 13.60
CA GLY A 209 -22.47 16.84 13.93
C GLY A 209 -23.38 16.34 12.80
N ASP A 210 -22.84 16.11 11.61
CA ASP A 210 -23.42 15.25 10.58
C ASP A 210 -22.39 14.18 10.23
N VAL A 211 -21.95 13.42 11.25
CA VAL A 211 -20.87 12.42 11.14
C VAL A 211 -21.08 11.51 9.94
N GLU A 212 -22.31 11.11 9.60
CA GLU A 212 -22.60 10.32 8.40
C GLU A 212 -22.46 11.13 7.10
N ALA A 213 -22.89 12.39 7.03
CA ALA A 213 -22.75 13.22 5.82
C ALA A 213 -21.34 13.78 5.63
N GLU A 214 -20.57 13.98 6.70
CA GLU A 214 -19.17 14.38 6.65
C GLU A 214 -18.22 13.21 6.54
N LEU A 215 -18.50 12.04 7.10
CA LEU A 215 -17.84 10.80 6.67
C LEU A 215 -18.16 10.57 5.21
N ALA A 216 -19.44 10.64 4.82
CA ALA A 216 -19.79 10.48 3.42
C ALA A 216 -19.11 11.55 2.59
N ALA A 217 -19.03 12.82 3.01
CA ALA A 217 -18.32 13.84 2.24
C ALA A 217 -16.79 13.69 2.26
N ALA A 218 -16.18 13.19 3.34
CA ALA A 218 -14.75 12.95 3.44
C ALA A 218 -14.35 11.68 2.71
N PHE A 219 -15.11 10.60 2.86
CA PHE A 219 -14.98 9.40 2.05
C PHE A 219 -15.37 9.65 0.60
N ASP A 220 -16.39 10.44 0.29
CA ASP A 220 -16.75 10.85 -1.07
C ASP A 220 -15.70 11.80 -1.63
N ALA A 221 -15.09 12.67 -0.83
CA ALA A 221 -13.98 13.50 -1.25
C ALA A 221 -12.73 12.66 -1.51
N VAL A 222 -12.39 11.73 -0.61
CA VAL A 222 -11.31 10.75 -0.79
C VAL A 222 -11.60 9.84 -1.98
N GLN A 223 -12.85 9.40 -2.16
CA GLN A 223 -13.29 8.58 -3.30
C GLN A 223 -13.35 9.37 -4.59
N ALA A 224 -13.72 10.66 -4.57
CA ALA A 224 -13.74 11.52 -5.74
C ALA A 224 -12.32 11.92 -6.15
N ASP A 225 -11.45 12.19 -5.17
CA ASP A 225 -10.03 12.44 -5.36
C ASP A 225 -9.34 11.17 -5.89
N ARG A 226 -9.65 10.00 -5.31
CA ARG A 226 -9.30 8.67 -5.85
C ARG A 226 -9.82 8.50 -7.27
N ALA A 227 -11.09 8.77 -7.55
CA ALA A 227 -11.67 8.60 -8.88
C ALA A 227 -10.99 9.53 -9.90
N ALA A 228 -10.62 10.74 -9.48
CA ALA A 228 -9.85 11.67 -10.31
C ALA A 228 -8.42 11.15 -10.56
N ARG A 229 -7.75 10.60 -9.53
CA ARG A 229 -6.43 9.96 -9.66
C ARG A 229 -6.48 8.74 -10.58
N VAL A 230 -7.42 7.83 -10.35
CA VAL A 230 -7.64 6.63 -11.18
C VAL A 230 -7.94 7.01 -12.62
N ALA A 231 -8.82 7.98 -12.87
CA ALA A 231 -9.12 8.46 -14.22
C ALA A 231 -7.90 9.13 -14.90
N ALA A 232 -7.06 9.84 -14.13
CA ALA A 232 -5.82 10.40 -14.65
C ALA A 232 -4.82 9.30 -15.03
N ARG A 233 -4.67 8.28 -14.19
CA ARG A 233 -3.82 7.11 -14.44
C ARG A 233 -4.29 6.31 -15.65
N ASP A 234 -5.58 5.98 -15.71
CA ASP A 234 -6.14 5.19 -16.82
C ASP A 234 -5.96 5.94 -18.15
N LYS A 235 -6.11 7.27 -18.14
CA LYS A 235 -5.81 8.13 -19.29
C LYS A 235 -4.32 8.13 -19.67
N GLU A 236 -3.41 8.15 -18.70
CA GLU A 236 -1.96 8.08 -18.94
C GLU A 236 -1.53 6.71 -19.48
N ALA A 237 -2.17 5.64 -19.02
CA ALA A 237 -2.00 4.27 -19.49
C ALA A 237 -2.67 4.00 -20.86
N GLY A 238 -3.43 4.95 -21.40
CA GLY A 238 -4.17 4.80 -22.66
C GLY A 238 -5.36 3.83 -22.55
N ILE A 239 -5.87 3.60 -21.35
CA ILE A 239 -7.05 2.79 -21.05
C ILE A 239 -8.27 3.71 -21.18
N ASP A 240 -8.99 3.59 -22.29
CA ASP A 240 -10.24 4.34 -22.57
C ASP A 240 -11.48 3.52 -22.20
N VAL A 241 -11.31 2.52 -21.32
CA VAL A 241 -12.34 1.53 -20.96
C VAL A 241 -12.81 1.86 -19.55
N THR A 242 -14.07 2.27 -19.42
CA THR A 242 -14.68 2.51 -18.11
C THR A 242 -15.05 1.19 -17.43
N GLU A 243 -15.21 1.19 -16.11
CA GLU A 243 -15.70 0.02 -15.36
C GLU A 243 -17.04 -0.50 -15.90
N ALA A 244 -17.88 0.40 -16.45
CA ALA A 244 -19.11 0.05 -17.15
C ALA A 244 -18.86 -0.72 -18.47
N ASP A 245 -17.80 -0.42 -19.21
CA ASP A 245 -17.43 -1.09 -20.46
C ASP A 245 -16.84 -2.50 -20.21
N LEU A 246 -16.24 -2.74 -19.04
CA LEU A 246 -15.75 -4.06 -18.63
C LEU A 246 -16.91 -5.00 -18.26
N ILE A 247 -17.93 -4.48 -17.58
CA ILE A 247 -19.13 -5.25 -17.21
C ILE A 247 -19.94 -5.64 -18.46
N GLU A 248 -19.97 -4.80 -19.50
CA GLU A 248 -20.67 -5.12 -20.76
C GLU A 248 -19.90 -6.13 -21.64
N ARG A 249 -18.58 -6.29 -21.44
CA ARG A 249 -17.73 -7.15 -22.29
C ARG A 249 -17.44 -8.54 -21.73
N VAL A 250 -17.66 -8.79 -20.45
CA VAL A 250 -17.46 -10.13 -19.87
C VAL A 250 -18.82 -10.80 -19.72
N ASP A 251 -19.27 -11.43 -20.82
CA ASP A 251 -20.39 -12.37 -20.78
C ASP A 251 -19.93 -13.66 -20.07
N LEU A 252 -19.97 -13.65 -18.74
CA LEU A 252 -19.55 -14.75 -17.87
C LEU A 252 -20.34 -16.05 -18.15
N GLU A 253 -21.49 -15.98 -18.82
CA GLU A 253 -22.25 -17.17 -19.26
C GLU A 253 -21.56 -17.92 -20.42
N SER A 254 -20.66 -17.28 -21.17
CA SER A 254 -19.89 -17.91 -22.25
C SER A 254 -18.65 -18.69 -21.79
N LEU A 255 -18.30 -18.59 -20.50
CA LEU A 255 -17.18 -19.30 -19.86
C LEU A 255 -17.62 -20.60 -19.16
N MET A 256 -18.72 -21.21 -19.63
CA MET A 256 -18.96 -22.64 -19.40
C MET A 256 -17.85 -23.42 -20.11
N LEU A 257 -16.78 -23.70 -19.37
CA LEU A 257 -15.84 -24.77 -19.69
C LEU A 257 -16.67 -26.02 -19.91
N ASP A 258 -16.60 -26.62 -21.10
CA ASP A 258 -17.09 -27.96 -21.34
C ASP A 258 -16.43 -28.85 -20.28
N ASP A 259 -17.23 -29.32 -19.31
CA ASP A 259 -16.82 -30.39 -18.41
C ASP A 259 -16.53 -31.60 -19.29
N ASP A 260 -15.25 -31.88 -19.50
CA ASP A 260 -14.77 -33.09 -20.15
C ASP A 260 -15.44 -34.29 -19.46
N GLU A 261 -16.32 -34.97 -20.20
CA GLU A 261 -16.86 -36.29 -19.87
C GLU A 261 -15.72 -37.34 -19.89
N ASP A 262 -14.89 -37.32 -18.86
CA ASP A 262 -14.07 -38.47 -18.47
C ASP A 262 -14.80 -39.23 -17.35
N ASP A 263 -15.74 -40.11 -17.70
CA ASP A 263 -15.94 -41.31 -16.88
C ASP A 263 -16.48 -42.55 -17.62
N ASN A 264 -15.68 -43.61 -17.49
CA ASN A 264 -16.04 -45.02 -17.45
C ASN A 264 -16.53 -45.77 -18.70
N GLY A 265 -15.57 -46.42 -19.37
CA GLY A 265 -15.80 -47.48 -20.36
C GLY A 265 -14.78 -48.61 -20.34
N THR A 266 -14.44 -49.15 -19.18
CA THR A 266 -13.78 -50.47 -19.07
C THR A 266 -14.54 -51.37 -18.11
N ASP A 267 -15.39 -52.23 -18.68
CA ASP A 267 -15.59 -53.61 -18.20
C ASP A 267 -16.43 -54.43 -19.19
N LYS A 268 -15.75 -55.23 -20.03
CA LYS A 268 -15.97 -56.67 -20.30
C LYS A 268 -15.28 -57.15 -21.57
#